data_AF-A0A3S4DJ88-F1
#
_entry.id   AF-A0A3S4DJ88-F1
#
_cell.length_a   1.000
_cell.length_b   1.000
_cell.length_c   1.000
_cell.angle_alpha   90.00
_cell.angle_beta   90.00
_cell.angle_gamma   90.00
#
_symmetry.space_group_name_H-M   'P 1'
#
loop_
_entity.id
_entity.type
_entity.pdbx_description
1 polymer ?
#
loop_
_entity_poly.entity_id
_entity_poly.type
_entity_poly.pdbx_seq_one_letter_code
_entity_poly.pdbx_strand_id
1 'polypeptide(L)'
;MVALGFALIYAVAGQHIVAALTSLPELRALANLYLPWQVLLPLAGVWCYLLDGMFIGATRGAEMRNSMAVAAAGYGLTLFTLPWLGNHGLWLALAVFLGLRGLALGWVWHRHSVNGTWFAHAGSH
;
A
#
# COMPACT_ATOMS: atom_id res chain seq x y z
N MET A 1 -5.84 -4.16 -12.73
CA MET A 1 -5.12 -4.86 -13.83
C MET A 1 -3.61 -4.62 -13.73
N VAL A 2 -3.13 -3.38 -13.65
CA VAL A 2 -1.68 -3.08 -13.57
C VAL A 2 -1.00 -3.73 -12.35
N ALA A 3 -1.59 -3.61 -11.15
CA ALA A 3 -1.04 -4.23 -9.94
C ALA A 3 -0.93 -5.76 -10.02
N LEU A 4 -1.93 -6.42 -10.61
CA LEU A 4 -1.90 -7.86 -10.88
C LEU A 4 -0.80 -8.21 -11.88
N GLY A 5 -0.60 -7.39 -12.90
CA GLY A 5 0.50 -7.53 -13.85
C GLY A 5 1.87 -7.46 -13.18
N PHE A 6 2.11 -6.46 -12.33
CA PHE A 6 3.34 -6.36 -11.55
C PHE A 6 3.54 -7.53 -10.60
N ALA A 7 2.49 -7.92 -9.87
CA ALA A 7 2.54 -9.07 -8.96
C ALA A 7 2.90 -10.35 -9.73
N LEU A 8 2.26 -10.59 -10.88
CA LEU A 8 2.56 -11.73 -11.73
C LEU A 8 4.00 -11.70 -12.25
N ILE A 9 4.47 -10.54 -12.73
CA ILE A 9 5.86 -10.38 -13.20
C ILE A 9 6.85 -10.71 -12.08
N TYR A 10 6.66 -10.19 -10.87
CA TYR A 10 7.56 -10.52 -9.75
C TYR A 10 7.43 -11.98 -9.33
N ALA A 11 6.26 -12.59 -9.42
CA ALA A 11 6.05 -13.99 -9.07
C ALA A 11 6.79 -14.95 -10.03
N VAL A 12 6.80 -14.65 -11.34
CA VAL A 12 7.40 -15.55 -12.35
C VAL A 12 8.83 -15.17 -12.73
N ALA A 13 9.15 -13.88 -12.76
CA ALA A 13 10.43 -13.35 -13.24
C ALA A 13 11.28 -12.71 -12.13
N GLY A 14 10.80 -12.68 -10.87
CA GLY A 14 11.48 -12.00 -9.77
C GLY A 14 12.94 -12.41 -9.58
N GLN A 15 13.25 -13.70 -9.66
CA GLN A 15 14.63 -14.18 -9.54
C GLN A 15 15.52 -13.73 -10.71
N HIS A 16 14.99 -13.68 -11.93
CA HIS A 16 15.72 -13.17 -13.10
C HIS A 16 15.97 -11.67 -12.99
N ILE A 17 14.99 -10.90 -12.49
CA ILE A 17 15.14 -9.47 -12.21
C ILE A 17 16.26 -9.26 -11.18
N VAL A 18 16.23 -10.00 -10.07
CA VAL A 18 17.28 -9.95 -9.03
C VAL A 18 18.65 -10.30 -9.61
N ALA A 19 18.73 -11.33 -10.45
CA ALA A 19 19.98 -11.76 -11.09
C ALA A 19 20.54 -10.71 -12.06
N ALA A 20 19.68 -9.93 -12.72
CA ALA A 20 20.07 -8.84 -13.61
C ALA A 20 20.59 -7.61 -12.84
N LEU A 21 20.07 -7.36 -11.63
CA LEU A 21 20.45 -6.19 -10.82
C LEU A 21 21.80 -6.33 -10.11
N THR A 22 22.19 -7.55 -9.74
CA THR A 22 23.43 -7.78 -9.01
C THR A 22 24.03 -9.14 -9.36
N SER A 23 25.36 -9.23 -9.39
CA SER A 23 26.11 -10.48 -9.57
C SER A 23 26.53 -11.13 -8.25
N LEU A 24 26.41 -10.43 -7.12
CA LEU A 24 26.83 -10.90 -5.80
C LEU A 24 25.88 -12.00 -5.29
N PRO A 25 26.37 -13.24 -5.05
CA PRO A 25 25.51 -14.35 -4.64
C PRO A 25 24.77 -14.10 -3.33
N GLU A 26 25.43 -13.47 -2.36
CA GLU A 26 24.85 -13.17 -1.05
C GLU A 26 23.69 -12.17 -1.15
N LEU A 27 23.83 -11.12 -1.96
CA LEU A 27 22.75 -10.17 -2.21
C LEU A 27 21.58 -10.81 -2.96
N ARG A 28 21.85 -11.70 -3.93
CA ARG A 28 20.80 -12.43 -4.65
C ARG A 28 20.00 -13.32 -3.71
N ALA A 29 20.67 -14.08 -2.85
CA ALA A 29 20.01 -14.95 -1.86
C ALA A 29 19.12 -14.13 -0.92
N LEU A 30 19.63 -12.99 -0.43
CA LEU A 30 18.88 -12.09 0.43
C LEU A 30 17.68 -11.46 -0.29
N ALA A 31 17.85 -10.97 -1.52
CA ALA A 31 16.75 -10.38 -2.29
C ALA A 31 15.67 -11.43 -2.64
N ASN A 32 16.08 -12.65 -2.97
CA ASN A 32 15.16 -13.76 -3.24
C ASN A 32 14.29 -14.11 -2.01
N LEU A 33 14.84 -14.01 -0.80
CA LEU A 33 14.09 -14.21 0.44
C LEU A 33 12.92 -13.22 0.59
N TYR A 34 13.08 -11.98 0.10
CA TYR A 34 12.06 -10.93 0.20
C TYR A 34 11.20 -10.78 -1.06
N LEU A 35 11.44 -11.56 -2.12
CA LEU A 35 10.62 -11.53 -3.34
C LEU A 35 9.10 -11.68 -3.10
N PRO A 36 8.62 -12.53 -2.18
CA PRO A 36 7.18 -12.60 -1.89
C PRO A 36 6.57 -11.25 -1.52
N TRP A 37 7.31 -10.40 -0.81
CA TRP A 37 6.84 -9.04 -0.48
C TRP A 37 6.71 -8.15 -1.72
N GLN A 38 7.59 -8.32 -2.72
CA GLN A 38 7.49 -7.60 -3.99
C GLN A 38 6.25 -8.00 -4.81
N VAL A 39 5.76 -9.23 -4.63
CA VAL A 39 4.51 -9.69 -5.23
C VAL A 39 3.30 -9.09 -4.50
N LEU A 40 3.35 -9.02 -3.17
CA LEU A 40 2.24 -8.58 -2.33
C LEU A 40 2.04 -7.06 -2.33
N LEU A 41 3.12 -6.28 -2.29
CA LEU A 41 3.04 -4.82 -2.14
C LEU A 41 2.25 -4.11 -3.25
N PRO A 42 2.39 -4.45 -4.54
CA PRO A 42 1.55 -3.86 -5.59
C PRO A 42 0.05 -4.09 -5.34
N LEU A 43 -0.32 -5.26 -4.82
CA LEU A 43 -1.71 -5.62 -4.54
C LEU A 43 -2.26 -4.90 -3.31
N ALA A 44 -1.43 -4.69 -2.29
CA ALA A 44 -1.82 -3.91 -1.11
C ALA A 44 -1.88 -2.41 -1.41
N GLY A 45 -0.88 -1.88 -2.13
CA GLY A 45 -0.73 -0.45 -2.38
C GLY A 45 -1.67 0.12 -3.44
N VAL A 46 -2.13 -0.67 -4.41
CA VAL A 46 -2.99 -0.16 -5.49
C VAL A 46 -4.23 0.57 -4.98
N TRP A 47 -4.82 0.09 -3.88
CA TRP A 47 -6.03 0.68 -3.30
C TRP A 47 -5.78 2.07 -2.74
N CYS A 48 -4.68 2.27 -2.01
CA CYS A 48 -4.39 3.58 -1.46
C CYS A 48 -4.12 4.60 -2.56
N TYR A 49 -3.39 4.24 -3.62
CA TYR A 49 -3.11 5.17 -4.72
C TYR A 49 -4.34 5.55 -5.54
N LEU A 50 -5.24 4.58 -5.81
CA LEU A 50 -6.50 4.85 -6.51
C LEU A 50 -7.40 5.78 -5.68
N LEU A 51 -7.55 5.48 -4.40
CA LEU A 51 -8.39 6.27 -3.50
C LEU A 51 -7.77 7.65 -3.23
N ASP A 52 -6.46 7.75 -3.05
CA ASP A 52 -5.76 9.03 -2.93
C ASP A 52 -6.08 9.93 -4.14
N GLY A 53 -5.97 9.41 -5.37
CA GLY A 53 -6.28 10.16 -6.58
C GLY A 53 -7.74 10.66 -6.61
N MET A 54 -8.69 9.81 -6.20
CA MET A 54 -10.10 10.19 -6.10
C MET A 54 -10.35 11.29 -5.06
N PHE A 55 -9.76 11.18 -3.86
CA PHE A 55 -9.92 12.17 -2.79
C PHE A 55 -9.22 13.49 -3.10
N ILE A 56 -8.05 13.43 -3.75
CA ILE A 56 -7.33 14.61 -4.25
C ILE A 56 -8.20 15.33 -5.30
N GLY A 57 -8.74 14.59 -6.27
CA GLY A 57 -9.63 15.15 -7.30
C GLY A 57 -10.91 15.76 -6.72
N ALA A 58 -11.43 15.19 -5.64
CA ALA A 58 -12.58 15.72 -4.89
C ALA A 58 -12.21 16.83 -3.87
N THR A 59 -10.95 17.30 -3.86
CA THR A 59 -10.42 18.32 -2.95
C THR A 59 -10.64 18.04 -1.44
N ARG A 60 -10.83 16.77 -1.06
CA ARG A 60 -11.08 16.33 0.33
C ARG A 60 -9.78 16.07 1.10
N GLY A 61 -8.92 17.10 1.19
CA GLY A 61 -7.60 16.98 1.83
C GLY A 61 -7.64 16.63 3.33
N ALA A 62 -8.69 17.04 4.05
CA ALA A 62 -8.84 16.75 5.48
C ALA A 62 -8.98 15.24 5.77
N GLU A 63 -9.80 14.54 4.99
CA GLU A 63 -9.99 13.09 5.11
C GLU A 63 -8.72 12.31 4.75
N MET A 64 -7.97 12.79 3.75
CA MET A 64 -6.70 12.20 3.35
C MET A 64 -5.65 12.32 4.46
N ARG A 65 -5.58 13.49 5.12
CA ARG A 65 -4.69 13.69 6.28
C ARG A 65 -5.04 12.77 7.45
N ASN A 66 -6.32 12.62 7.78
CA ASN A 66 -6.76 11.73 8.86
C ASN A 66 -6.40 10.26 8.56
N SER A 67 -6.66 9.82 7.33
CA SER A 67 -6.30 8.47 6.87
C SER A 67 -4.80 8.21 6.95
N MET A 68 -3.98 9.21 6.61
CA MET A 68 -2.52 9.13 6.75
C MET A 68 -2.08 8.96 8.21
N ALA A 69 -2.70 9.70 9.15
CA ALA A 69 -2.38 9.59 10.58
C ALA A 69 -2.71 8.19 11.14
N VAL A 70 -3.87 7.63 10.77
CA VAL A 70 -4.25 6.25 11.15
C VAL A 70 -3.24 5.24 10.61
N ALA A 71 -2.87 5.37 9.33
CA ALA A 71 -1.90 4.47 8.72
C ALA A 71 -0.51 4.59 9.36
N ALA A 72 -0.05 5.81 9.66
CA ALA A 72 1.23 6.05 10.33
C ALA A 72 1.27 5.46 11.74
N ALA A 73 0.16 5.55 12.49
CA ALA A 73 0.05 4.90 13.79
C ALA A 73 0.14 3.37 13.65
N GLY A 74 -0.59 2.78 12.70
CA GLY A 74 -0.51 1.34 12.42
C GLY A 74 0.88 0.87 11.98
N TYR A 75 1.56 1.66 11.14
CA TYR A 75 2.97 1.44 10.79
C TYR A 75 3.85 1.39 12.03
N GLY A 76 3.77 2.43 12.88
CA GLY A 76 4.55 2.51 14.12
C GLY A 76 4.29 1.34 15.07
N LEU A 77 3.03 0.92 15.21
CA LEU A 77 2.67 -0.25 16.02
C LEU A 77 3.24 -1.54 15.43
N THR A 78 3.24 -1.68 14.10
CA THR A 78 3.79 -2.87 13.43
C THR A 78 5.31 -2.95 13.58
N LEU A 79 6.00 -1.82 13.73
CA LEU A 79 7.45 -1.81 14.00
C LEU A 79 7.83 -2.51 15.31
N PHE A 80 6.93 -2.67 16.28
CA PHE A 80 7.22 -3.47 17.46
C PHE A 80 7.50 -4.95 17.13
N THR A 81 7.15 -5.40 15.93
CA THR A 81 7.45 -6.76 15.46
C THR A 81 8.89 -6.96 14.97
N LEU A 82 9.69 -5.89 14.84
CA LEU A 82 11.07 -5.94 14.34
C LEU A 82 11.98 -6.92 15.09
N PRO A 83 11.98 -6.95 16.44
CA PRO A 83 12.86 -7.85 17.19
C PRO A 83 12.62 -9.34 16.87
N TRP A 84 11.41 -9.70 16.44
CA TRP A 84 11.04 -11.09 16.14
C TRP A 84 11.12 -11.42 14.65
N LEU A 85 10.73 -10.49 13.78
CA LEU A 85 10.64 -10.71 12.32
C LEU A 85 11.82 -10.12 11.53
N GLY A 86 12.68 -9.33 12.16
CA GLY A 86 13.76 -8.62 11.48
C GLY A 86 13.24 -7.79 10.30
N ASN A 87 13.87 -7.93 9.14
CA ASN A 87 13.50 -7.21 7.93
C ASN A 87 12.11 -7.59 7.38
N HIS A 88 11.61 -8.81 7.67
CA HIS A 88 10.21 -9.14 7.35
C HIS A 88 9.23 -8.25 8.12
N GLY A 89 9.59 -7.81 9.32
CA GLY A 89 8.81 -6.85 10.09
C GLY A 89 8.72 -5.48 9.41
N LEU A 90 9.78 -5.03 8.72
CA LEU A 90 9.76 -3.79 7.95
C LEU A 90 8.84 -3.89 6.73
N TRP A 91 8.94 -5.00 5.99
CA TRP A 91 8.04 -5.24 4.86
C TRP A 91 6.58 -5.35 5.28
N LEU A 92 6.33 -6.02 6.42
CA LEU A 92 5.00 -6.09 7.02
C LEU A 92 4.50 -4.71 7.44
N ALA A 93 5.33 -3.89 8.10
CA ALA A 93 4.96 -2.53 8.47
C ALA A 93 4.59 -1.68 7.25
N LEU A 94 5.36 -1.78 6.17
CA LEU A 94 5.05 -1.11 4.90
C LEU A 94 3.73 -1.61 4.30
N ALA A 95 3.50 -2.93 4.28
CA ALA A 95 2.26 -3.51 3.78
C ALA A 95 1.03 -3.06 4.61
N VAL A 96 1.17 -3.03 5.95
CA VAL A 96 0.15 -2.53 6.87
C VAL A 96 -0.14 -1.05 6.62
N PHE A 97 0.90 -0.23 6.45
CA PHE A 97 0.74 1.18 6.13
C PHE A 97 -0.08 1.38 4.85
N LEU A 98 0.31 0.72 3.76
CA LEU A 98 -0.40 0.80 2.48
C LEU A 98 -1.83 0.29 2.59
N GLY A 99 -2.02 -0.86 3.24
CA GLY A 99 -3.33 -1.47 3.46
C GLY A 99 -4.25 -0.58 4.28
N LEU A 100 -3.77 -0.03 5.40
CA LEU A 100 -4.55 0.86 6.25
C LEU A 100 -4.96 2.15 5.54
N ARG A 101 -4.10 2.72 4.69
CA ARG A 101 -4.49 3.89 3.87
C ARG A 101 -5.62 3.55 2.92
N GLY A 102 -5.51 2.41 2.21
CA GLY A 102 -6.57 1.93 1.33
C GLY A 102 -7.88 1.67 2.07
N LEU A 103 -7.82 1.02 3.24
CA LEU A 103 -8.98 0.70 4.06
C LEU A 103 -9.62 1.95 4.69
N ALA A 104 -8.83 2.86 5.25
CA ALA A 104 -9.34 4.07 5.88
C ALA A 104 -10.03 4.99 4.86
N LEU A 105 -9.42 5.23 3.70
CA LEU A 105 -10.06 6.01 2.63
C LEU A 105 -11.27 5.29 2.04
N GLY A 106 -11.19 3.96 1.88
CA GLY A 106 -12.30 3.15 1.40
C GLY A 106 -13.50 3.22 2.35
N TRP A 107 -13.24 3.21 3.66
CA TRP A 107 -14.25 3.39 4.70
C TRP A 107 -14.89 4.78 4.65
N VAL A 108 -14.08 5.84 4.53
CA VAL A 108 -14.59 7.22 4.41
C VAL A 108 -15.44 7.38 3.16
N TRP A 109 -14.98 6.83 2.03
CA TRP A 109 -15.72 6.84 0.78
C TRP A 109 -17.05 6.09 0.89
N HIS A 110 -17.05 4.88 1.46
CA HIS A 110 -18.27 4.11 1.71
C HIS A 110 -19.26 4.89 2.61
N ARG A 111 -18.77 5.51 3.69
CA ARG A 111 -19.59 6.34 4.58
C ARG A 111 -20.24 7.51 3.84
N HIS A 112 -19.50 8.25 3.02
CA HIS A 112 -20.05 9.36 2.25
C HIS A 112 -21.01 8.90 1.14
N SER A 113 -20.78 7.73 0.56
CA SER A 113 -21.63 7.14 -0.47
C SER A 113 -22.99 6.73 0.10
N VAL A 114 -23.00 6.07 1.27
CA VAL A 114 -24.24 5.69 1.98
C VAL A 114 -25.02 6.93 2.44
N ASN A 115 -24.32 7.97 2.91
CA ASN A 115 -24.97 9.20 3.38
C ASN A 115 -25.38 10.16 2.24
N GLY A 116 -25.12 9.83 0.97
CA GLY A 116 -25.40 10.71 -0.18
C GLY A 116 -24.61 12.03 -0.20
N THR A 117 -23.65 12.21 0.70
CA THR A 117 -22.91 13.47 0.90
C THR A 117 -21.68 13.61 0.00
N TRP A 118 -21.41 12.60 -0.83
CA TRP A 118 -20.28 12.61 -1.75
C TRP A 118 -20.39 13.77 -2.76
N PHE A 119 -21.57 13.95 -3.35
CA PHE A 119 -21.87 15.00 -4.35
C PHE A 119 -22.59 16.22 -3.78
N ALA A 120 -22.96 16.22 -2.49
CA ALA A 120 -23.77 17.28 -1.89
C ALA A 120 -23.12 18.69 -1.90
N HIS A 121 -21.83 18.80 -2.20
CA HIS A 121 -21.13 20.08 -2.35
C HIS A 121 -21.08 20.59 -3.81
N ALA A 122 -21.66 19.88 -4.77
CA ALA A 122 -21.70 20.28 -6.18
C ALA A 122 -23.01 20.98 -6.60
N GLY A 123 -23.94 21.19 -5.66
CA GLY A 123 -25.33 21.60 -5.94
C GLY A 123 -25.77 22.94 -5.35
N SER A 124 -24.88 23.91 -5.19
CA SER A 124 -25.24 25.28 -4.79
C SER A 124 -24.65 26.31 -5.76
N HIS A 125 -25.07 26.24 -7.02
CA HIS A 125 -25.00 27.34 -7.98
C HIS A 125 -26.26 27.31 -8.84
#